data_AF-A0A1F8BKI7-F1
#
_entry.id   AF-A0A1F8BKI7-F1
#
_cell.length_a   1.000
_cell.length_b   1.000
_cell.length_c   1.000
_cell.angle_alpha   90.00
_cell.angle_beta   90.00
_cell.angle_gamma   90.00
#
_symmetry.space_group_name_H-M   'P 1'
#
loop_
_entity.id
_entity.type
_entity.pdbx_description
1 polymer ?
#
loop_
_entity_poly.entity_id
_entity_poly.type
_entity_poly.pdbx_seq_one_letter_code
_entity_poly.pdbx_strand_id
1 'polypeptide(L)'
;MKSAQDPRHEKRRKIIKELFANSFFSQSASLATKDILKNTEQIDQLIQNAAPQWPLARLNKIDLAVLRLAIYEINKNTAPVKVIIDEAVELSKEYGGESSPSFINGVLGTILKNQDAKQSN
;
A
#
# COMPACT_ATOMS: atom_id res chain seq x y z
N MET A 1 -14.95 15.62 5.51
CA MET A 1 -14.74 15.45 4.05
C MET A 1 -13.41 16.08 3.72
N LYS A 2 -12.39 15.31 3.31
CA LYS A 2 -11.08 15.90 3.00
C LYS A 2 -11.11 16.47 1.59
N SER A 3 -10.72 17.73 1.49
CA SER A 3 -10.62 18.48 0.25
C SER A 3 -9.72 17.77 -0.75
N ALA A 4 -10.03 17.88 -2.04
CA ALA A 4 -9.25 17.37 -3.17
C ALA A 4 -7.78 17.86 -3.21
N GLN A 5 -7.37 18.70 -2.26
CA GLN A 5 -6.02 19.24 -2.11
C GLN A 5 -5.34 18.89 -0.77
N ASP A 6 -5.73 17.80 -0.07
CA ASP A 6 -4.99 17.35 1.12
C ASP A 6 -3.51 17.08 0.72
N PRO A 7 -2.52 17.82 1.26
CA PRO A 7 -1.12 17.64 0.91
C PRO A 7 -0.60 16.22 1.18
N ARG A 8 -1.21 15.51 2.14
CA ARG A 8 -0.87 14.12 2.44
C ARG A 8 -1.32 13.19 1.32
N HIS A 9 -2.49 13.45 0.76
CA HIS A 9 -3.02 12.68 -0.35
C HIS A 9 -2.16 12.88 -1.62
N GLU A 10 -1.80 14.12 -1.93
CA GLU A 10 -0.87 14.42 -3.04
C GLU A 10 0.50 13.76 -2.87
N LYS A 11 1.02 13.74 -1.63
CA LYS A 11 2.26 13.00 -1.33
C LYS A 11 2.11 11.51 -1.62
N ARG A 12 0.99 10.89 -1.25
CA ARG A 12 0.72 9.47 -1.56
C ARG A 12 0.65 9.23 -3.06
N ARG A 13 -0.10 10.05 -3.81
CA ARG A 13 -0.18 9.98 -5.28
C ARG A 13 1.21 10.00 -5.91
N LYS A 14 2.09 10.90 -5.45
CA LYS A 14 3.48 10.96 -5.92
C LYS A 14 4.23 9.65 -5.64
N ILE A 15 4.15 9.13 -4.42
CA ILE A 15 4.83 7.87 -4.05
C ILE A 15 4.31 6.69 -4.87
N ILE A 16 2.99 6.58 -5.09
CA ILE A 16 2.40 5.52 -5.93
C ILE A 16 2.96 5.56 -7.35
N LYS A 17 3.00 6.75 -7.97
CA LYS A 17 3.57 6.93 -9.31
C LYS A 17 5.04 6.54 -9.35
N GLU A 18 5.83 6.91 -8.35
CA GLU A 18 7.24 6.54 -8.26
C GLU A 18 7.42 5.02 -8.06
N LEU A 19 6.64 4.37 -7.19
CA LEU A 19 6.67 2.92 -6.98
C LEU A 19 6.27 2.15 -8.24
N PHE A 20 5.23 2.60 -8.94
CA PHE A 20 4.79 2.01 -10.18
C PHE A 20 5.86 2.12 -11.27
N ALA A 21 6.46 3.30 -11.46
CA ALA A 21 7.53 3.49 -12.43
C ALA A 21 8.77 2.63 -12.12
N ASN A 22 9.15 2.54 -10.84
CA ASN A 22 10.25 1.68 -10.38
C ASN A 22 9.97 0.18 -10.51
N SER A 23 8.72 -0.23 -10.79
CA SER A 23 8.41 -1.62 -11.08
C SER A 23 8.81 -2.06 -12.49
N PHE A 24 9.14 -1.11 -13.38
CA PHE A 24 9.62 -1.37 -14.74
C PHE A 24 11.10 -1.04 -14.90
N PHE A 25 11.55 0.12 -14.38
CA PHE A 25 12.93 0.58 -14.50
C PHE A 25 13.36 1.29 -13.22
N SER A 26 14.56 0.98 -12.72
CA SER A 26 15.13 1.69 -11.58
C SER A 26 15.39 3.15 -11.96
N GLN A 27 14.80 4.09 -11.22
CA GLN A 27 14.94 5.52 -11.47
C GLN A 27 15.09 6.31 -10.17
N SER A 28 15.42 7.60 -10.30
CA SER A 28 15.41 8.50 -9.15
C SER A 28 14.00 8.54 -8.53
N ALA A 29 13.95 8.45 -7.21
CA ALA A 29 12.73 8.45 -6.42
C ALA A 29 12.94 9.23 -5.12
N SER A 30 11.83 9.66 -4.52
CA SER A 30 11.86 10.35 -3.23
C SER A 30 12.44 9.48 -2.12
N LEU A 31 12.88 10.11 -1.01
CA LEU A 31 13.39 9.38 0.15
C LEU A 31 12.38 8.37 0.71
N ALA A 32 11.10 8.72 0.73
CA ALA A 32 10.04 7.82 1.18
C ALA A 32 9.91 6.59 0.27
N THR A 33 9.90 6.79 -1.05
CA THR A 33 9.86 5.68 -2.01
C THR A 33 11.10 4.79 -1.88
N LYS A 34 12.28 5.38 -1.73
CA LYS A 34 13.52 4.62 -1.50
C LYS A 34 13.44 3.78 -0.22
N ASP A 35 12.85 4.30 0.86
CA ASP A 35 12.67 3.51 2.09
C ASP A 35 11.67 2.36 1.87
N ILE A 36 10.57 2.58 1.15
CA ILE A 36 9.63 1.50 0.78
C ILE A 36 10.33 0.43 -0.06
N LEU A 37 11.13 0.83 -1.06
CA LEU A 37 11.89 -0.09 -1.92
C LEU A 37 12.87 -0.94 -1.12
N LYS A 38 13.56 -0.36 -0.12
CA LYS A 38 14.46 -1.10 0.78
C LYS A 38 13.74 -2.13 1.64
N ASN A 39 12.49 -1.88 2.02
CA ASN A 39 11.67 -2.77 2.85
C ASN A 39 10.72 -3.64 2.01
N THR A 40 10.87 -3.65 0.68
CA THR A 40 9.88 -4.28 -0.22
C THR A 40 9.73 -5.77 0.03
N GLU A 41 10.81 -6.50 0.28
CA GLU A 41 10.73 -7.96 0.54
C GLU A 41 9.86 -8.28 1.77
N GLN A 42 10.07 -7.57 2.88
CA GLN A 42 9.27 -7.73 4.10
C GLN A 42 7.81 -7.36 3.86
N ILE A 43 7.56 -6.26 3.15
CA ILE A 43 6.22 -5.78 2.84
C ILE A 43 5.48 -6.77 1.92
N ASP A 44 6.15 -7.24 0.89
CA ASP A 44 5.63 -8.21 -0.08
C ASP A 44 5.27 -9.53 0.60
N GLN A 45 6.07 -9.99 1.57
CA GLN A 45 5.75 -11.17 2.35
C GLN A 45 4.45 -10.99 3.17
N LEU A 46 4.21 -9.81 3.74
CA LEU A 46 2.96 -9.51 4.45
C LEU A 46 1.76 -9.55 3.51
N ILE A 47 1.90 -9.01 2.30
CA ILE A 47 0.87 -9.06 1.25
C ILE A 47 0.59 -10.50 0.85
N GLN A 48 1.64 -11.29 0.56
CA GLN A 48 1.50 -12.66 0.11
C GLN A 48 0.85 -13.56 1.16
N ASN A 49 1.16 -13.34 2.45
CA ASN A 49 0.54 -14.07 3.56
C ASN A 49 -0.94 -13.70 3.75
N ALA A 50 -1.31 -12.45 3.47
CA ALA A 50 -2.69 -11.98 3.56
C ALA A 50 -3.55 -12.36 2.33
N ALA A 51 -2.93 -12.56 1.18
CA ALA A 51 -3.58 -12.96 -0.07
C ALA A 51 -2.90 -14.17 -0.73
N PRO A 52 -2.91 -15.36 -0.09
CA PRO A 52 -2.18 -16.54 -0.57
C PRO A 52 -2.65 -17.02 -1.95
N GLN A 53 -3.92 -16.78 -2.29
CA GLN A 53 -4.52 -17.14 -3.59
C GLN A 53 -4.13 -16.17 -4.71
N TRP A 54 -3.47 -15.05 -4.40
CA TRP A 54 -3.08 -14.01 -5.35
C TRP A 54 -1.57 -13.84 -5.34
N PRO A 55 -0.83 -14.56 -6.22
CA PRO A 55 0.60 -14.39 -6.34
C PRO A 55 0.96 -12.94 -6.66
N LEU A 56 1.97 -12.38 -5.99
CA LEU A 56 2.40 -10.98 -6.20
C LEU A 56 2.67 -10.64 -7.67
N ALA A 57 3.21 -11.60 -8.44
CA ALA A 57 3.50 -11.43 -9.87
C ALA A 57 2.24 -11.26 -10.73
N ARG A 58 1.07 -11.68 -10.26
CA ARG A 58 -0.22 -11.55 -10.95
C ARG A 58 -1.03 -10.34 -10.51
N LEU A 59 -0.60 -9.66 -9.44
CA LEU A 59 -1.25 -8.43 -9.00
C LEU A 59 -1.00 -7.31 -10.00
N ASN A 60 -2.00 -6.45 -10.18
CA ASN A 60 -1.81 -5.19 -10.86
C ASN A 60 -0.71 -4.41 -10.14
N LYS A 61 0.27 -3.90 -10.90
CA LYS A 61 1.40 -3.12 -10.36
C LYS A 61 0.94 -1.90 -9.57
N ILE A 62 -0.20 -1.29 -9.94
CA ILE A 62 -0.81 -0.19 -9.19
C ILE A 62 -1.32 -0.67 -7.83
N ASP A 63 -2.09 -1.76 -7.79
CA ASP A 63 -2.61 -2.30 -6.52
C ASP A 63 -1.46 -2.69 -5.58
N LEU A 64 -0.41 -3.29 -6.14
CA LEU A 64 0.79 -3.64 -5.39
C LEU A 64 1.51 -2.39 -4.85
N ALA A 65 1.61 -1.31 -5.63
CA ALA A 65 2.17 -0.04 -5.16
C ALA A 65 1.34 0.57 -4.02
N VAL A 66 0.01 0.52 -4.12
CA VAL A 66 -0.91 1.02 -3.09
C VAL A 66 -0.79 0.22 -1.79
N LEU A 67 -0.79 -1.11 -1.88
CA LEU A 67 -0.58 -1.99 -0.72
C LEU A 67 0.77 -1.74 -0.06
N ARG A 68 1.85 -1.61 -0.86
CA ARG A 68 3.20 -1.36 -0.33
C ARG A 68 3.27 -0.05 0.44
N LEU A 69 2.69 1.02 -0.10
CA LEU A 69 2.62 2.30 0.59
C LEU A 69 1.82 2.21 1.89
N ALA A 70 0.63 1.61 1.85
CA ALA A 70 -0.24 1.50 3.02
C ALA A 70 0.43 0.71 4.15
N ILE A 71 1.03 -0.44 3.85
CA ILE A 71 1.73 -1.28 4.83
C ILE A 71 2.94 -0.55 5.41
N TYR A 72 3.71 0.15 4.56
CA TYR A 72 4.82 0.97 5.03
C TYR A 72 4.36 2.06 6.00
N GLU A 73 3.28 2.77 5.69
CA GLU A 73 2.71 3.80 6.55
C GLU A 73 2.21 3.23 7.89
N ILE A 74 1.58 2.05 7.87
CA ILE A 74 1.14 1.34 9.08
C ILE A 74 2.35 0.99 9.94
N ASN A 75 3.38 0.38 9.36
CA ASN A 75 4.59 -0.04 10.09
C ASN A 75 5.37 1.17 10.68
N LYS A 76 5.32 2.32 10.02
CA LYS A 76 5.95 3.57 10.48
C LYS A 76 5.04 4.42 11.36
N ASN A 77 3.78 4.00 11.56
CA ASN A 77 2.75 4.74 12.29
C ASN A 77 2.62 6.21 11.84
N THR A 78 2.60 6.46 10.52
CA THR A 78 2.61 7.83 9.96
C THR A 78 1.27 8.57 10.13
N ALA A 79 0.19 7.82 10.31
CA ALA A 79 -1.17 8.29 10.50
C ALA A 79 -2.01 7.20 11.19
N PRO A 80 -3.21 7.53 11.72
CA PRO A 80 -4.10 6.50 12.25
C PRO A 80 -4.42 5.43 11.20
N VAL A 81 -4.37 4.15 11.59
CA VAL A 81 -4.53 3.00 10.69
C VAL A 81 -5.78 3.11 9.80
N LYS A 82 -6.91 3.54 10.39
CA LYS A 82 -8.16 3.76 9.64
C LYS A 82 -7.98 4.76 8.50
N VAL A 83 -7.28 5.87 8.75
CA VAL A 83 -7.00 6.89 7.73
C VAL A 83 -6.11 6.31 6.63
N ILE A 84 -5.11 5.50 6.97
CA ILE A 84 -4.24 4.87 5.97
C ILE A 84 -5.04 3.92 5.07
N ILE A 85 -5.94 3.11 5.64
CA ILE A 85 -6.82 2.22 4.86
C ILE A 85 -7.75 3.04 3.97
N ASP A 86 -8.44 4.04 4.51
CA ASP A 86 -9.38 4.87 3.75
C ASP A 86 -8.68 5.52 2.54
N GLU A 87 -7.45 6.01 2.74
CA GLU A 87 -6.63 6.62 1.67
C GLU A 87 -6.13 5.59 0.66
N ALA A 88 -5.74 4.39 1.09
CA ALA A 88 -5.35 3.31 0.19
C ALA A 88 -6.52 2.87 -0.71
N VAL A 89 -7.71 2.73 -0.13
CA VAL A 89 -8.94 2.43 -0.86
C VAL A 89 -9.26 3.55 -1.85
N GLU A 90 -9.12 4.81 -1.46
CA GLU A 90 -9.38 5.93 -2.37
C GLU A 90 -8.38 5.96 -3.55
N LEU A 91 -7.08 5.81 -3.29
CA LEU A 91 -6.07 5.73 -4.35
C LEU A 91 -6.32 4.56 -5.31
N SER A 92 -6.87 3.45 -4.82
CA SER A 92 -7.22 2.30 -5.67
C SER A 92 -8.41 2.57 -6.59
N LYS A 93 -9.33 3.48 -6.21
CA LYS A 93 -10.41 3.93 -7.11
C LYS A 93 -9.88 4.86 -8.20
N GLU A 94 -8.85 5.64 -7.88
CA GLU A 94 -8.25 6.59 -8.83
C GLU A 94 -7.41 5.92 -9.92
N TYR A 95 -6.66 4.87 -9.56
CA TYR A 95 -5.67 4.26 -10.45
C TYR A 95 -5.89 2.76 -10.73
N GLY A 96 -6.66 2.07 -9.89
CA GLY A 96 -6.89 0.63 -9.99
C GLY A 96 -8.06 0.27 -10.92
N GLY A 97 -8.44 -1.01 -10.90
CA GLY A 97 -9.64 -1.51 -11.58
C GLY A 97 -10.86 -1.55 -10.65
N GLU A 98 -12.01 -1.97 -11.18
CA GLU A 98 -13.28 -2.02 -10.44
C GLU A 98 -13.21 -2.85 -9.15
N SER A 99 -12.43 -3.93 -9.15
CA SER A 99 -12.25 -4.81 -7.98
C SER A 99 -11.15 -4.35 -7.02
N SER A 100 -10.33 -3.34 -7.39
CA SER A 100 -9.19 -2.91 -6.57
C SER A 100 -9.58 -2.40 -5.18
N PRO A 101 -10.64 -1.58 -5.01
CA PRO A 101 -11.02 -1.07 -3.69
C PRO A 101 -11.38 -2.16 -2.68
N SER A 102 -12.17 -3.15 -3.09
CA SER A 102 -12.56 -4.26 -2.23
C SER A 102 -11.39 -5.21 -1.95
N PHE A 103 -10.56 -5.46 -2.96
CA PHE A 103 -9.34 -6.26 -2.83
C PHE A 103 -8.38 -5.64 -1.80
N ILE A 104 -8.00 -4.37 -1.97
CA ILE A 104 -7.06 -3.69 -1.07
C ILE A 104 -7.59 -3.65 0.37
N ASN A 105 -8.87 -3.33 0.55
CA ASN A 105 -9.47 -3.32 1.87
C ASN A 105 -9.41 -4.71 2.54
N GLY A 106 -9.69 -5.79 1.78
CA GLY A 106 -9.62 -7.16 2.27
C GLY A 106 -8.21 -7.59 2.68
N VAL A 107 -7.20 -7.24 1.88
CA VAL A 107 -5.79 -7.54 2.18
C VAL A 107 -5.34 -6.80 3.44
N LEU A 108 -5.55 -5.49 3.53
CA LEU A 108 -5.15 -4.69 4.68
C LEU A 108 -5.86 -5.14 5.97
N GLY A 109 -7.16 -5.45 5.89
CA GLY A 109 -7.91 -6.00 7.02
C GLY A 109 -7.35 -7.33 7.53
N THR A 110 -6.93 -8.21 6.62
CA THR A 110 -6.30 -9.50 6.98
C THR A 110 -4.93 -9.28 7.63
N ILE A 111 -4.13 -8.34 7.14
CA ILE A 111 -2.82 -8.01 7.73
C ILE A 111 -2.97 -7.53 9.18
N LEU A 112 -3.90 -6.62 9.44
CA LEU A 112 -4.13 -6.08 10.78
C LEU A 112 -4.57 -7.18 11.76
N LYS A 113 -5.52 -8.02 11.35
CA LYS A 113 -5.96 -9.17 12.16
C LYS A 113 -4.79 -10.08 12.53
N ASN A 114 -3.88 -10.33 11.60
CA ASN A 114 -2.69 -11.15 11.83
C ASN A 114 -1.65 -10.47 12.74
N GLN A 115 -1.58 -9.13 12.75
CA GLN A 115 -0.71 -8.36 13.65
C GLN A 115 -1.25 -8.35 15.08
N ASP A 116 -2.56 -8.15 15.25
CA ASP A 116 -3.22 -8.18 16.57
C ASP A 116 -3.07 -9.56 17.24
N ALA A 117 -3.20 -10.63 16.46
CA ALA A 117 -3.00 -12.01 16.95
C ALA A 117 -1.55 -12.29 17.40
N LYS A 118 -0.55 -11.61 16.82
CA LYS A 118 0.86 -11.72 17.22
C LYS A 118 1.20 -10.91 18.47
N GLN A 119 0.46 -9.84 18.76
CA GLN A 119 0.64 -9.03 19.97
C GLN A 119 -0.10 -9.62 21.18
N SER A 120 -1.01 -10.56 20.96
CA SER A 120 -1.82 -11.22 22.00
C SER A 120 -1.24 -12.56 22.50
N ASN A 121 -0.08 -12.98 21.97
CA ASN A 121 0.67 -14.18 22.34
C ASN A 121 2.04 -13.80 22.87
#